data_AF-A0A8J4DMM7-F1
#
_entry.id   AF-A0A8J4DMM7-F1
#
_cell.length_a   1.000
_cell.length_b   1.000
_cell.length_c   1.000
_cell.angle_alpha   90.00
_cell.angle_beta   90.00
_cell.angle_gamma   90.00
#
_symmetry.space_group_name_H-M   'P 1'
#
loop_
_entity.id
_entity.type
_entity.pdbx_description
1 polymer ?
#
loop_
_entity_poly.entity_id
_entity_poly.type
_entity_poly.pdbx_seq_one_letter_code
_entity_poly.pdbx_strand_id
1 'polypeptide(L)'
;MADYDTTPVARLRPGGRGAAGPALRTRRLPSGPAGAGGKPRVAGPLVREWHAMTPTDRKAAWIELVEWVIWLHDRYELATEHRLPQCWPLHPGLIEELAALKAWRGEIYTADQPAGQAARYWHAELRHVIHAATTIYAAGCRAGHRTPAALAAADTDLCAQWLRADPLAAVPAALLASTAKPRAGDQRIGDPMIHDALHRGEARPLGQQITDYVHYRDQWWTAHPDGGWTVVTDPVFTAELDSAADRMAVADAAVAAERARRAALEGGTS
;
A
#
# COMPACT_ATOMS: atom_id res chain seq x y z
N MET A 1 -51.91 -0.81 21.13
CA MET A 1 -51.68 0.60 21.51
C MET A 1 -50.84 0.55 22.77
N ALA A 2 -49.51 0.65 22.64
CA ALA A 2 -48.57 0.45 23.73
C ALA A 2 -47.45 1.50 23.62
N ASP A 3 -47.45 2.38 24.61
CA ASP A 3 -46.37 3.11 25.29
C ASP A 3 -45.13 3.59 24.50
N TYR A 4 -45.07 4.90 24.32
CA TYR A 4 -43.83 5.67 24.19
C TYR A 4 -43.49 6.30 25.55
N ASP A 5 -42.46 5.78 26.22
CA ASP A 5 -41.89 6.40 27.41
C ASP A 5 -40.79 7.41 27.01
N THR A 6 -40.85 8.58 27.62
CA THR A 6 -40.15 9.80 27.22
C THR A 6 -39.12 10.16 28.29
N THR A 7 -37.83 9.88 28.06
CA THR A 7 -36.77 10.26 29.00
C THR A 7 -36.23 11.68 28.69
N PRO A 8 -36.08 12.57 29.69
CA PRO A 8 -35.71 13.97 29.47
C PRO A 8 -34.20 14.23 29.36
N VAL A 9 -33.91 15.28 28.59
CA VAL A 9 -32.60 15.87 28.27
C VAL A 9 -31.96 16.53 29.50
N ALA A 10 -30.75 16.10 29.86
CA ALA A 10 -29.94 16.75 30.90
C ALA A 10 -29.09 17.90 30.31
N ARG A 11 -29.18 19.07 30.96
CA ARG A 11 -28.47 20.31 30.62
C ARG A 11 -26.99 20.25 30.98
N LEU A 12 -26.18 20.79 30.07
CA LEU A 12 -24.77 21.14 30.24
C LEU A 12 -24.60 22.33 31.22
N ARG A 13 -23.56 22.29 32.07
CA ARG A 13 -22.91 23.47 32.64
C ARG A 13 -21.39 23.41 32.40
N PRO A 14 -20.72 24.57 32.22
CA PRO A 14 -19.33 24.66 31.75
C PRO A 14 -18.31 24.94 32.87
N GLY A 15 -17.04 24.62 32.58
CA GLY A 15 -15.85 24.97 33.38
C GLY A 15 -15.00 23.72 33.67
N GLY A 16 -13.69 23.65 33.46
CA GLY A 16 -12.67 24.63 33.11
C GLY A 16 -11.38 23.89 32.69
N ARG A 17 -10.41 24.66 32.22
CA ARG A 17 -9.18 24.26 31.51
C ARG A 17 -8.19 23.51 32.42
N GLY A 18 -7.51 22.53 31.85
CA GLY A 18 -6.32 21.89 32.42
C GLY A 18 -5.65 21.00 31.40
N ALA A 19 -4.60 21.51 30.76
CA ALA A 19 -3.80 20.80 29.77
C ALA A 19 -2.90 19.74 30.41
N ALA A 20 -2.86 18.54 29.84
CA ALA A 20 -1.77 17.58 30.02
C ALA A 20 -1.72 16.68 28.76
N GLY A 21 -0.62 16.79 28.00
CA GLY A 21 -0.41 16.06 26.76
C GLY A 21 -0.22 14.55 26.97
N PRO A 22 -0.40 13.72 25.91
CA PRO A 22 -0.28 12.28 26.04
C PRO A 22 1.20 11.88 26.15
N ALA A 23 1.57 11.36 27.33
CA ALA A 23 2.84 10.68 27.52
C ALA A 23 2.83 9.33 26.78
N LEU A 24 3.62 9.23 25.70
CA LEU A 24 3.95 7.98 25.03
C LEU A 24 4.73 7.08 26.00
N ARG A 25 4.02 6.19 26.70
CA ARG A 25 4.64 5.11 27.46
C ARG A 25 5.14 4.05 26.48
N THR A 26 6.44 4.05 26.22
CA THR A 26 7.16 2.95 25.57
C THR A 26 6.97 1.67 26.38
N ARG A 27 6.11 0.77 25.91
CA ARG A 27 5.91 -0.55 26.50
C ARG A 27 7.12 -1.42 26.14
N ARG A 28 8.03 -1.58 27.09
CA ARG A 28 9.15 -2.54 27.03
C ARG A 28 8.57 -3.96 26.93
N LEU A 29 8.86 -4.67 25.83
CA LEU A 29 8.53 -6.08 25.66
C LEU A 29 9.42 -6.93 26.59
N PRO A 30 8.89 -7.92 27.32
CA PRO A 30 9.72 -8.90 28.01
C PRO A 30 10.24 -9.93 27.00
N SER A 31 11.57 -10.12 26.98
CA SER A 31 12.23 -11.22 26.28
C SER A 31 11.89 -12.55 26.99
N GLY A 32 11.05 -13.37 26.35
CA GLY A 32 10.80 -14.77 26.74
C GLY A 32 11.68 -15.74 25.93
N PRO A 33 12.09 -16.89 26.49
CA PRO A 33 13.03 -17.80 25.86
C PRO A 33 12.39 -18.56 24.69
N ALA A 34 13.24 -18.89 23.72
CA ALA A 34 12.92 -19.64 22.51
C ALA A 34 12.28 -21.00 22.84
N GLY A 35 10.97 -21.12 22.59
CA GLY A 35 10.25 -22.39 22.54
C GLY A 35 10.18 -22.88 21.11
N ALA A 36 11.11 -23.76 20.73
CA ALA A 36 11.05 -24.55 19.51
C ALA A 36 9.86 -25.53 19.61
N GLY A 37 8.86 -25.33 18.75
CA GLY A 37 7.66 -26.17 18.72
C GLY A 37 6.63 -25.73 17.69
N GLY A 38 7.07 -25.20 16.54
CA GLY A 38 6.17 -24.94 15.42
C GLY A 38 5.79 -26.26 14.75
N LYS A 39 4.53 -26.70 14.89
CA LYS A 39 3.96 -27.72 14.01
C LYS A 39 4.20 -27.29 12.55
N PRO A 40 4.50 -28.20 11.62
CA PRO A 40 4.62 -27.83 10.22
C PRO A 40 3.29 -27.21 9.78
N ARG A 41 3.34 -25.93 9.42
CA ARG A 41 2.21 -25.23 8.80
C ARG A 41 1.92 -26.00 7.51
N VAL A 42 0.82 -26.75 7.48
CA VAL A 42 0.32 -27.31 6.22
C VAL A 42 0.14 -26.12 5.30
N ALA A 43 0.95 -26.05 4.25
CA ALA A 43 0.79 -25.02 3.24
C ALA A 43 -0.65 -25.14 2.73
N GLY A 44 -1.45 -24.09 2.92
CA GLY A 44 -2.79 -24.03 2.34
C GLY A 44 -2.71 -24.31 0.84
N PRO A 45 -3.79 -24.77 0.20
CA PRO A 45 -3.78 -25.04 -1.23
C PRO A 45 -3.30 -23.79 -1.97
N LEU A 46 -2.17 -23.87 -2.67
CA LEU A 46 -1.73 -22.77 -3.53
C LEU A 46 -2.80 -22.56 -4.60
N VAL A 47 -3.33 -21.34 -4.69
CA VAL A 47 -4.19 -20.95 -5.81
C VAL A 47 -3.38 -21.11 -7.09
N ARG A 48 -3.82 -22.01 -7.97
CA ARG A 48 -3.21 -22.25 -9.28
C ARG A 48 -4.21 -21.82 -10.34
N GLU A 49 -3.73 -21.11 -11.34
CA GLU A 49 -4.54 -20.74 -12.51
C GLU A 49 -5.03 -22.00 -13.22
N TRP A 50 -6.32 -22.07 -13.53
CA TRP A 50 -6.95 -23.29 -14.06
C TRP A 50 -6.33 -23.73 -15.38
N HIS A 51 -6.07 -22.77 -16.28
CA HIS A 51 -5.45 -23.02 -17.57
C HIS A 51 -4.01 -23.57 -17.48
N ALA A 52 -3.29 -23.25 -16.39
CA ALA A 52 -1.91 -23.67 -16.16
C ALA A 52 -1.79 -25.07 -15.52
N MET A 53 -2.89 -25.66 -15.05
CA MET A 53 -2.87 -27.00 -14.45
C MET A 53 -2.55 -28.09 -15.48
N THR A 54 -1.84 -29.14 -15.04
CA THR A 54 -1.69 -30.34 -15.86
C THR A 54 -3.05 -31.00 -16.15
N PRO A 55 -3.21 -31.79 -17.23
CA PRO A 55 -4.48 -32.45 -17.51
C PRO A 55 -4.98 -33.35 -16.37
N THR A 56 -4.06 -33.99 -15.63
CA THR A 56 -4.39 -34.83 -14.47
C THR A 56 -4.89 -33.99 -13.30
N ASP A 57 -4.15 -32.94 -12.94
CA ASP A 57 -4.55 -32.05 -11.83
C ASP A 57 -5.88 -31.36 -12.13
N ARG A 58 -6.08 -30.93 -13.37
CA ARG A 58 -7.32 -30.26 -13.80
C ARG A 58 -8.53 -31.19 -13.69
N LYS A 59 -8.39 -32.47 -14.00
CA LYS A 59 -9.48 -33.46 -13.84
C LYS A 59 -9.83 -33.66 -12.37
N ALA A 60 -8.84 -33.76 -11.48
CA ALA A 60 -9.08 -33.87 -10.05
C ALA A 60 -9.74 -32.60 -9.49
N ALA A 61 -9.19 -31.43 -9.84
CA ALA A 61 -9.74 -30.14 -9.45
C ALA A 61 -11.16 -29.91 -9.98
N TRP A 62 -11.47 -30.42 -11.17
CA TRP A 62 -12.82 -30.37 -11.75
C TRP A 62 -13.86 -31.10 -10.92
N ILE A 63 -13.56 -32.31 -10.46
CA ILE A 63 -14.48 -33.08 -9.61
C ILE A 63 -14.76 -32.32 -8.32
N GLU A 64 -13.71 -31.86 -7.63
CA GLU A 64 -13.88 -31.10 -6.40
C GLU A 64 -14.61 -29.77 -6.61
N LEU A 65 -14.40 -29.12 -7.76
CA LEU A 65 -15.08 -27.88 -8.10
C LEU A 65 -16.57 -28.13 -8.31
N VAL A 66 -16.94 -29.17 -9.06
CA VAL A 66 -18.35 -29.53 -9.30
C VAL A 66 -19.05 -29.83 -7.99
N GLU A 67 -18.47 -30.66 -7.13
CA GLU A 67 -19.03 -30.97 -5.81
C GLU A 67 -19.23 -29.71 -4.96
N TRP A 68 -18.24 -28.82 -4.97
CA TRP A 68 -18.32 -27.56 -4.24
C TRP A 68 -19.36 -26.59 -4.82
N VAL A 69 -19.49 -26.52 -6.15
CA VAL A 69 -20.52 -25.71 -6.81
C VAL A 69 -21.92 -26.23 -6.51
N ILE A 70 -22.12 -27.55 -6.43
CA ILE A 70 -23.39 -28.14 -5.97
C ILE A 70 -23.71 -27.66 -4.56
N TRP A 71 -22.76 -27.78 -3.62
CA TRP A 71 -22.94 -27.24 -2.27
C TRP A 71 -23.26 -25.74 -2.27
N LEU A 72 -22.56 -24.95 -3.09
CA LEU A 72 -22.76 -23.51 -3.18
C LEU A 72 -24.16 -23.20 -3.72
N HIS A 73 -24.58 -23.92 -4.75
CA HIS A 73 -25.86 -23.78 -5.40
C HIS A 73 -27.02 -24.01 -4.42
N ASP A 74 -26.92 -25.05 -3.59
CA ASP A 74 -27.93 -25.37 -2.59
C ASP A 74 -27.86 -24.41 -1.40
N ARG A 75 -26.66 -24.12 -0.88
CA ARG A 75 -26.47 -23.31 0.33
C ARG A 75 -26.86 -21.84 0.16
N TYR A 76 -26.77 -21.31 -1.06
CA TYR A 76 -27.09 -19.92 -1.41
C TYR A 76 -28.31 -19.80 -2.33
N GLU A 77 -29.08 -20.87 -2.50
CA GLU A 77 -30.32 -20.91 -3.29
C GLU A 77 -30.13 -20.36 -4.71
N LEU A 78 -29.00 -20.70 -5.35
CA LEU A 78 -28.63 -20.14 -6.66
C LEU A 78 -29.50 -20.66 -7.82
N ALA A 79 -30.30 -21.68 -7.55
CA ALA A 79 -31.36 -22.16 -8.44
C ALA A 79 -32.41 -21.07 -8.70
N THR A 80 -32.73 -20.29 -7.66
CA THR A 80 -33.74 -19.24 -7.70
C THR A 80 -33.30 -18.17 -8.68
N GLU A 81 -34.20 -17.81 -9.61
CA GLU A 81 -33.97 -16.79 -10.65
C GLU A 81 -32.79 -17.09 -11.61
N HIS A 82 -32.30 -18.34 -11.64
CA HIS A 82 -31.14 -18.76 -12.45
C HIS A 82 -29.89 -17.90 -12.18
N ARG A 83 -29.63 -17.59 -10.91
CA ARG A 83 -28.48 -16.78 -10.47
C ARG A 83 -27.15 -17.43 -10.83
N LEU A 84 -27.07 -18.75 -10.78
CA LEU A 84 -25.99 -19.50 -11.43
C LEU A 84 -26.58 -20.27 -12.63
N PRO A 85 -26.18 -19.97 -13.88
CA PRO A 85 -26.71 -20.65 -15.04
C PRO A 85 -26.27 -22.13 -15.08
N GLN A 86 -27.15 -23.02 -15.55
CA GLN A 86 -26.83 -24.46 -15.71
C GLN A 86 -25.68 -24.69 -16.69
N CYS A 87 -25.46 -23.77 -17.64
CA CYS A 87 -24.35 -23.82 -18.58
C CYS A 87 -23.03 -23.28 -18.01
N TRP A 88 -22.92 -22.97 -16.70
CA TRP A 88 -21.67 -22.54 -16.07
C TRP A 88 -20.43 -23.39 -16.46
N PRO A 89 -20.53 -24.74 -16.67
CA PRO A 89 -19.38 -25.53 -17.08
C PRO A 89 -18.83 -25.21 -18.48
N LEU A 90 -19.61 -24.49 -19.29
CA LEU A 90 -19.26 -24.10 -20.65
C LEU A 90 -18.63 -22.70 -20.71
N HIS A 91 -18.42 -22.04 -19.56
CA HIS A 91 -17.85 -20.70 -19.47
C HIS A 91 -16.47 -20.72 -18.79
N PRO A 92 -15.37 -20.76 -19.55
CA PRO A 92 -14.02 -20.88 -18.99
C PRO A 92 -13.66 -19.78 -17.97
N GLY A 93 -14.07 -18.54 -18.21
CA GLY A 93 -13.85 -17.44 -17.25
C GLY A 93 -14.58 -17.65 -15.92
N LEU A 94 -15.81 -18.17 -15.97
CA LEU A 94 -16.58 -18.48 -14.77
C LEU A 94 -15.98 -19.67 -13.99
N ILE A 95 -15.36 -20.63 -14.69
CA ILE A 95 -14.62 -21.73 -14.05
C ILE A 95 -13.43 -21.18 -13.25
N GLU A 96 -12.65 -20.26 -13.83
CA GLU A 96 -11.52 -19.61 -13.14
C GLU A 96 -11.99 -18.86 -11.88
N GLU A 97 -13.04 -18.05 -11.99
CA GLU A 97 -13.58 -17.30 -10.83
C GLU A 97 -14.10 -18.22 -9.72
N LEU A 98 -14.87 -19.26 -10.06
CA LEU A 98 -15.39 -20.22 -9.08
C LEU A 98 -14.26 -21.03 -8.41
N ALA A 99 -13.24 -21.42 -9.17
CA ALA A 99 -12.08 -22.12 -8.64
C ALA A 99 -11.28 -21.26 -7.65
N ALA A 100 -11.04 -19.99 -7.99
CA ALA A 100 -10.39 -19.03 -7.11
C ALA A 100 -11.22 -18.80 -5.82
N LEU A 101 -12.53 -18.64 -5.97
CA LEU A 101 -13.45 -18.43 -4.83
C LEU A 101 -13.49 -19.65 -3.89
N LYS A 102 -13.46 -20.88 -4.43
CA LYS A 102 -13.33 -22.13 -3.66
C LYS A 102 -12.01 -22.15 -2.89
N ALA A 103 -10.89 -21.85 -3.55
CA ALA A 103 -9.57 -21.88 -2.94
C ALA A 103 -9.46 -20.88 -1.79
N TRP A 104 -9.91 -19.63 -2.00
CA TRP A 104 -9.92 -18.59 -0.96
C TRP A 104 -10.81 -18.96 0.24
N ARG A 105 -11.95 -19.61 0.00
CA ARG A 105 -12.77 -20.18 1.08
C ARG A 105 -11.97 -21.19 1.90
N GLY A 106 -11.25 -22.08 1.23
CA GLY A 106 -10.36 -23.05 1.89
C GLY A 106 -9.40 -22.34 2.83
N GLU A 107 -8.63 -21.39 2.31
CA GLU A 107 -7.67 -20.60 3.09
C GLU A 107 -8.30 -19.93 4.31
N ILE A 108 -9.47 -19.30 4.17
CA ILE A 108 -10.16 -18.60 5.26
C ILE A 108 -10.59 -19.57 6.36
N TYR A 109 -11.20 -20.70 5.99
CA TYR A 109 -11.85 -21.60 6.95
C TYR A 109 -10.93 -22.70 7.48
N THR A 110 -9.73 -22.87 6.91
CA THR A 110 -8.70 -23.78 7.44
C THR A 110 -7.55 -23.03 8.14
N ALA A 111 -7.62 -21.70 8.27
CA ALA A 111 -6.58 -20.92 8.93
C ALA A 111 -6.64 -21.07 10.46
N ASP A 112 -5.47 -21.16 11.09
CA ASP A 112 -5.32 -21.25 12.56
C ASP A 112 -5.49 -19.89 13.28
N GLN A 113 -5.93 -18.84 12.56
CA GLN A 113 -6.02 -17.48 13.06
C GLN A 113 -7.42 -16.88 12.83
N PRO A 114 -7.85 -15.88 13.62
CA PRO A 114 -9.16 -15.27 13.44
C PRO A 114 -9.36 -14.71 12.02
N ALA A 115 -10.32 -15.29 11.28
CA ALA A 115 -10.56 -14.98 9.86
C ALA A 115 -11.92 -14.30 9.60
N GLY A 116 -12.59 -13.76 10.63
CA GLY A 116 -13.96 -13.26 10.52
C GLY A 116 -14.16 -12.13 9.50
N GLN A 117 -13.19 -11.21 9.36
CA GLN A 117 -13.24 -10.17 8.34
C GLN A 117 -13.04 -10.73 6.93
N ALA A 118 -12.09 -11.65 6.75
CA ALA A 118 -11.87 -12.31 5.48
C ALA A 118 -13.10 -13.13 5.05
N ALA A 119 -13.77 -13.81 5.98
CA ALA A 119 -15.03 -14.49 5.73
C ALA A 119 -16.13 -13.52 5.22
N ARG A 120 -16.23 -12.32 5.80
CA ARG A 120 -17.18 -11.30 5.30
C ARG A 120 -16.85 -10.84 3.88
N TYR A 121 -15.58 -10.63 3.57
CA TYR A 121 -15.15 -10.26 2.21
C TYR A 121 -15.38 -11.39 1.21
N TRP A 122 -15.16 -12.63 1.61
CA TRP A 122 -15.47 -13.78 0.76
C TRP A 122 -16.95 -13.82 0.35
N HIS A 123 -17.88 -13.50 1.26
CA HIS A 123 -19.30 -13.40 0.90
C HIS A 123 -19.63 -12.21 -0.02
N ALA A 124 -18.84 -11.13 0.04
CA ALA A 124 -18.99 -10.02 -0.89
C ALA A 124 -18.55 -10.42 -2.30
N GLU A 125 -17.38 -11.04 -2.43
CA GLU A 125 -16.88 -11.55 -3.71
C GLU A 125 -17.77 -12.65 -4.29
N LEU A 126 -18.34 -13.53 -3.46
CA LEU A 126 -19.35 -14.47 -3.93
C LEU A 126 -20.49 -13.75 -4.67
N ARG A 127 -21.01 -12.65 -4.13
CA ARG A 127 -22.07 -11.88 -4.80
C ARG A 127 -21.59 -11.26 -6.12
N HIS A 128 -20.33 -10.83 -6.19
CA HIS A 128 -19.73 -10.32 -7.42
C HIS A 128 -19.62 -11.40 -8.49
N VAL A 129 -19.12 -12.60 -8.16
CA VAL A 129 -19.03 -13.75 -9.08
C VAL A 129 -20.42 -14.17 -9.56
N ILE A 130 -21.42 -14.24 -8.67
CA ILE A 130 -22.81 -14.58 -9.06
C ILE A 130 -23.41 -13.51 -9.96
N HIS A 131 -23.16 -12.23 -9.68
CA HIS A 131 -23.59 -11.16 -10.58
C HIS A 131 -22.96 -11.31 -11.97
N ALA A 132 -21.63 -11.46 -12.04
CA ALA A 132 -20.89 -11.67 -13.28
C ALA A 132 -21.36 -12.90 -14.06
N ALA A 133 -21.71 -13.99 -13.37
CA ALA A 133 -22.31 -15.18 -13.98
C ALA A 133 -23.52 -14.83 -14.84
N THR A 134 -24.41 -13.96 -14.34
CA THR A 134 -25.64 -13.58 -15.04
C THR A 134 -25.44 -12.46 -16.07
N THR A 135 -24.56 -11.49 -15.82
CA THR A 135 -24.46 -10.27 -16.63
C THR A 135 -23.32 -10.27 -17.64
N ILE A 136 -22.25 -11.03 -17.38
CA ILE A 136 -21.08 -11.10 -18.26
C ILE A 136 -21.09 -12.42 -19.02
N TYR A 137 -21.17 -13.54 -18.32
CA TYR A 137 -21.01 -14.86 -18.92
C TYR A 137 -22.29 -15.39 -19.58
N ALA A 138 -23.43 -15.26 -18.90
CA ALA A 138 -24.70 -15.84 -19.35
C ALA A 138 -25.76 -14.84 -19.82
N ALA A 139 -25.37 -13.60 -20.11
CA ALA A 139 -26.28 -12.55 -20.60
C ALA A 139 -27.10 -13.01 -21.83
N GLY A 140 -26.51 -13.86 -22.70
CA GLY A 140 -27.16 -14.44 -23.87
C GLY A 140 -27.68 -15.88 -23.69
N CYS A 141 -27.37 -16.56 -22.59
CA CYS A 141 -27.63 -18.01 -22.47
C CYS A 141 -29.11 -18.33 -22.20
N ARG A 142 -29.90 -17.36 -21.73
CA ARG A 142 -31.35 -17.53 -21.50
C ARG A 142 -32.13 -17.85 -22.79
N ALA A 143 -31.62 -17.44 -23.95
CA ALA A 143 -32.23 -17.69 -25.27
C ALA A 143 -31.64 -18.93 -25.98
N GLY A 144 -30.79 -19.71 -25.30
CA GLY A 144 -30.03 -20.82 -25.86
C GLY A 144 -28.52 -20.57 -25.78
N HIS A 145 -27.76 -21.62 -25.45
CA HIS A 145 -26.30 -21.52 -25.39
C HIS A 145 -25.73 -21.37 -26.80
N ARG A 146 -24.95 -20.30 -27.01
CA ARG A 146 -24.30 -20.01 -28.30
C ARG A 146 -22.83 -20.35 -28.20
N THR A 147 -22.26 -20.86 -29.28
CA THR A 147 -20.81 -21.07 -29.38
C THR A 147 -20.08 -19.74 -29.18
N PRO A 148 -19.02 -19.71 -28.37
CA PRO A 148 -18.21 -18.50 -28.21
C PRO A 148 -17.70 -17.97 -29.54
N ALA A 149 -17.46 -16.66 -29.59
CA ALA A 149 -16.66 -16.06 -30.67
C ALA A 149 -15.25 -16.71 -30.71
N ALA A 150 -14.58 -16.59 -31.86
CA ALA A 150 -13.21 -17.10 -32.01
C ALA A 150 -12.30 -16.59 -30.88
N LEU A 151 -11.49 -17.49 -30.32
CA LEU A 151 -10.52 -17.15 -29.28
C LEU A 151 -9.44 -16.24 -29.89
N ALA A 152 -9.01 -15.23 -29.13
CA ALA A 152 -7.99 -14.29 -29.59
C ALA A 152 -6.69 -14.99 -30.04
N ALA A 153 -6.28 -16.05 -29.33
CA ALA A 153 -5.10 -16.83 -29.68
C ALA A 153 -5.19 -17.53 -31.06
N ALA A 154 -6.41 -17.76 -31.57
CA ALA A 154 -6.63 -18.32 -32.90
C ALA A 154 -6.76 -17.24 -33.98
N ASP A 155 -6.89 -15.97 -33.60
CA ASP A 155 -6.99 -14.83 -34.50
C ASP A 155 -5.60 -14.19 -34.65
N THR A 156 -4.90 -14.56 -35.72
CA THR A 156 -3.54 -14.10 -36.00
C THR A 156 -3.46 -12.61 -36.24
N ASP A 157 -4.48 -12.03 -36.86
CA ASP A 157 -4.52 -10.59 -37.18
C ASP A 157 -4.75 -9.78 -35.91
N LEU A 158 -5.66 -10.22 -35.05
CA LEU A 158 -5.89 -9.62 -33.73
C LEU A 158 -4.64 -9.70 -32.85
N CYS A 159 -3.98 -10.86 -32.79
CA CYS A 159 -2.72 -11.02 -32.06
C CYS A 159 -1.63 -10.07 -32.58
N ALA A 160 -1.46 -9.98 -33.90
CA ALA A 160 -0.49 -9.06 -34.52
C ALA A 160 -0.85 -7.59 -34.31
N GLN A 161 -2.12 -7.25 -34.20
CA GLN A 161 -2.57 -5.91 -33.83
C GLN A 161 -2.18 -5.58 -32.39
N TRP A 162 -2.46 -6.47 -31.43
CA TRP A 162 -2.15 -6.24 -30.02
C TRP A 162 -0.65 -6.14 -29.75
N LEU A 163 0.17 -6.98 -30.40
CA LEU A 163 1.64 -6.93 -30.25
C LEU A 163 2.26 -5.63 -30.80
N ARG A 164 1.60 -4.99 -31.77
CA ARG A 164 2.07 -3.71 -32.35
C ARG A 164 1.49 -2.48 -31.65
N ALA A 165 0.53 -2.65 -30.74
CA ALA A 165 -0.05 -1.54 -30.03
C ALA A 165 1.01 -0.89 -29.12
N ASP A 166 1.11 0.43 -29.17
CA ASP A 166 1.95 1.18 -28.25
C ASP A 166 1.25 1.27 -26.88
N PRO A 167 1.80 0.65 -25.81
CA PRO A 167 1.19 0.66 -24.48
C PRO A 167 1.15 2.07 -23.86
N LEU A 168 1.91 3.02 -24.41
CA LEU A 168 1.98 4.40 -23.94
C LEU A 168 1.22 5.38 -24.83
N ALA A 169 0.54 4.92 -25.89
CA ALA A 169 -0.12 5.78 -26.86
C ALA A 169 -1.13 6.78 -26.23
N ALA A 170 -1.78 6.37 -25.13
CA ALA A 170 -2.75 7.19 -24.41
C ALA A 170 -2.17 7.92 -23.19
N VAL A 171 -0.88 7.78 -22.89
CA VAL A 171 -0.23 8.42 -21.75
C VAL A 171 0.27 9.81 -22.16
N PRO A 172 -0.21 10.90 -21.53
CA PRO A 172 0.27 12.25 -21.84
C PRO A 172 1.79 12.36 -21.68
N ALA A 173 2.46 12.99 -22.66
CA ALA A 173 3.91 13.16 -22.67
C ALA A 173 4.46 13.81 -21.39
N ALA A 174 3.69 14.70 -20.75
CA ALA A 174 4.06 15.32 -19.48
C ALA A 174 4.24 14.29 -18.33
N LEU A 175 3.42 13.24 -18.29
CA LEU A 175 3.55 12.17 -17.29
C LEU A 175 4.75 11.26 -17.59
N LEU A 176 5.06 11.04 -18.88
CA LEU A 176 6.24 10.28 -19.29
C LEU A 176 7.54 11.05 -18.97
N ALA A 177 7.55 12.37 -19.16
CA ALA A 177 8.69 13.21 -18.80
C ALA A 177 8.91 13.29 -17.28
N SER A 178 7.84 13.20 -16.47
CA SER A 178 7.92 13.26 -15.01
C SER A 178 8.59 12.02 -14.38
N THR A 179 8.57 10.86 -15.03
CA THR A 179 9.27 9.66 -14.54
C THR A 179 10.75 9.64 -14.93
N ALA A 180 11.12 10.39 -15.98
CA ALA A 180 12.49 10.71 -16.33
C ALA A 180 13.04 11.85 -15.45
N LYS A 181 12.92 11.73 -14.12
CA LYS A 181 13.69 12.60 -13.22
C LYS A 181 15.17 12.36 -13.54
N PRO A 182 15.98 13.40 -13.82
CA PRO A 182 17.42 13.21 -13.94
C PRO A 182 17.89 12.47 -12.70
N ARG A 183 18.55 11.32 -12.87
CA ARG A 183 19.20 10.68 -11.73
C ARG A 183 20.09 11.74 -11.10
N ALA A 184 19.95 11.96 -9.78
CA ALA A 184 20.83 12.83 -8.99
C ALA A 184 22.29 12.30 -8.91
N GLY A 185 22.73 11.56 -9.93
CA GLY A 185 24.05 10.96 -10.07
C GLY A 185 25.06 11.86 -10.79
N ASP A 186 24.62 12.90 -11.51
CA ASP A 186 25.56 13.77 -12.25
C ASP A 186 26.13 14.92 -11.41
N GLN A 187 25.67 15.09 -10.16
CA GLN A 187 26.16 16.15 -9.27
C GLN A 187 26.35 15.62 -7.85
N ARG A 188 27.07 14.50 -7.74
CA ARG A 188 27.55 13.97 -6.46
C ARG A 188 28.95 14.51 -6.21
N ILE A 189 29.15 15.12 -5.06
CA ILE A 189 30.49 15.49 -4.59
C ILE A 189 30.87 14.57 -3.42
N GLY A 190 32.17 14.28 -3.33
CA GLY A 190 32.69 13.43 -2.26
C GLY A 190 32.55 14.11 -0.90
N ASP A 191 32.21 13.32 0.12
CA ASP A 191 32.19 13.75 1.53
C ASP A 191 33.47 14.47 2.00
N PRO A 192 34.69 14.06 1.59
CA PRO A 192 35.91 14.80 1.95
C PRO A 192 35.89 16.26 1.48
N MET A 193 35.25 16.55 0.35
CA MET A 193 35.23 17.91 -0.21
C MET A 193 34.29 18.84 0.55
N ILE A 194 33.10 18.36 0.96
CA ILE A 194 32.20 19.14 1.81
C ILE A 194 32.77 19.29 3.22
N HIS A 195 33.37 18.23 3.77
CA HIS A 195 34.02 18.28 5.08
C HIS A 195 35.14 19.34 5.11
N ASP A 196 35.97 19.36 4.08
CA ASP A 196 37.05 20.33 3.91
C ASP A 196 36.52 21.77 3.68
N ALA A 197 35.43 21.93 2.93
CA ALA A 197 34.75 23.22 2.77
C ALA A 197 34.09 23.73 4.07
N LEU A 198 33.57 22.82 4.92
CA LEU A 198 33.06 23.15 6.26
C LEU A 198 34.20 23.61 7.18
N HIS A 199 35.34 22.92 7.18
CA HIS A 199 36.53 23.34 7.95
C HIS A 199 37.07 24.70 7.52
N ARG A 200 37.02 25.01 6.21
CA ARG A 200 37.40 26.32 5.68
C ARG A 200 36.35 27.42 5.88
N GLY A 201 35.13 27.08 6.34
CA GLY A 201 34.03 28.03 6.48
C GLY A 201 33.39 28.48 5.16
N GLU A 202 33.71 27.81 4.05
CA GLU A 202 33.11 28.05 2.72
C GLU A 202 31.73 27.41 2.60
N ALA A 203 31.50 26.34 3.35
CA ALA A 203 30.22 25.65 3.46
C ALA A 203 29.58 25.96 4.82
N ARG A 204 28.25 26.10 4.85
CA ARG A 204 27.50 26.40 6.07
C ARG A 204 26.46 25.32 6.33
N PRO A 205 26.46 24.64 7.48
CA PRO A 205 25.38 23.74 7.84
C PRO A 205 24.08 24.52 8.05
N LEU A 206 22.94 23.85 7.90
CA LEU A 206 21.63 24.45 8.17
C LEU A 206 21.52 24.99 9.61
N GLY A 207 22.18 24.32 10.56
CA GLY A 207 22.57 24.92 11.83
C GLY A 207 23.31 23.94 12.73
N GLN A 208 23.53 24.30 14.00
CA GLN A 208 24.43 23.56 14.90
C GLN A 208 24.08 22.08 15.12
N GLN A 209 22.79 21.71 15.00
CA GLN A 209 22.32 20.35 15.26
C GLN A 209 21.82 19.62 14.01
N ILE A 210 21.67 20.34 12.88
CA ILE A 210 21.19 19.76 11.62
C ILE A 210 22.30 19.91 10.61
N THR A 211 23.16 18.90 10.57
CA THR A 211 24.34 18.86 9.71
C THR A 211 24.07 18.13 8.39
N ASP A 212 22.93 17.46 8.25
CA ASP A 212 22.61 16.69 7.05
C ASP A 212 22.34 17.59 5.83
N TYR A 213 22.14 18.89 6.05
CA TYR A 213 21.97 19.90 5.01
C TYR A 213 23.05 20.97 5.11
N VAL A 214 23.71 21.24 3.98
CA VAL A 214 24.82 22.19 3.89
C VAL A 214 24.62 23.10 2.70
N HIS A 215 24.75 24.40 2.90
CA HIS A 215 24.78 25.40 1.85
C HIS A 215 26.23 25.61 1.38
N TYR A 216 26.50 25.32 0.10
CA TYR A 216 27.82 25.45 -0.52
C TYR A 216 27.68 25.85 -2.00
N ARG A 217 28.40 26.90 -2.43
CA ARG A 217 28.37 27.46 -3.79
C ARG A 217 26.95 27.79 -4.29
N ASP A 218 26.20 28.52 -3.47
CA ASP A 218 24.82 28.96 -3.76
C ASP A 218 23.83 27.82 -4.02
N GLN A 219 24.13 26.65 -3.44
CA GLN A 219 23.29 25.45 -3.55
C GLN A 219 23.19 24.73 -2.21
N TRP A 220 22.03 24.12 -1.98
CA TRP A 220 21.82 23.22 -0.86
C TRP A 220 22.25 21.80 -1.22
N TRP A 221 22.96 21.17 -0.31
CA TRP A 221 23.46 19.80 -0.41
C TRP A 221 22.91 18.98 0.74
N THR A 222 22.51 17.74 0.46
CA THR A 222 22.05 16.77 1.47
C THR A 222 23.02 15.60 1.57
N ALA A 223 23.31 15.20 2.81
CA ALA A 223 24.10 14.03 3.12
C ALA A 223 23.32 12.74 2.81
N HIS A 224 24.02 11.75 2.28
CA HIS A 224 23.49 10.42 2.03
C HIS A 224 24.14 9.41 3.00
N PRO A 225 23.43 8.37 3.47
CA PRO A 225 23.95 7.40 4.46
C PRO A 225 25.22 6.64 4.05
N ASP A 226 25.57 6.64 2.77
CA ASP A 226 26.76 5.99 2.20
C ASP A 226 27.98 6.94 2.11
N GLY A 227 27.91 8.13 2.73
CA GLY A 227 29.04 9.07 2.81
C GLY A 227 29.23 9.89 1.53
N GLY A 228 28.17 10.34 0.89
CA GLY A 228 28.24 11.30 -0.21
C GLY A 228 27.22 12.41 -0.09
N TRP A 229 27.46 13.49 -0.84
CA TRP A 229 26.58 14.66 -0.85
C TRP A 229 25.94 14.82 -2.23
N THR A 230 24.66 15.15 -2.23
CA THR A 230 23.89 15.38 -3.47
C THR A 230 23.20 16.73 -3.40
N VAL A 231 23.15 17.41 -4.55
CA VAL A 231 22.47 18.70 -4.66
C VAL A 231 20.96 18.54 -4.51
N VAL A 232 20.36 19.43 -3.72
CA VAL A 232 18.91 19.57 -3.60
C VAL A 232 18.43 20.35 -4.82
N THR A 233 17.68 19.68 -5.70
CA THR A 233 17.22 20.24 -6.99
C THR A 233 15.79 20.78 -6.96
N ASP A 234 15.04 20.51 -5.89
CA ASP A 234 13.65 20.95 -5.76
C ASP A 234 13.59 22.42 -5.31
N PRO A 235 13.11 23.35 -6.16
CA PRO A 235 13.11 24.79 -5.87
C PRO A 235 12.18 25.17 -4.70
N VAL A 236 11.12 24.41 -4.44
CA VAL A 236 10.23 24.65 -3.30
C VAL A 236 10.97 24.29 -2.02
N PHE A 237 11.62 23.13 -2.02
CA PHE A 237 12.35 22.66 -0.86
C PHE A 237 13.61 23.50 -0.55
N THR A 238 14.32 24.01 -1.57
CA THR A 238 15.44 24.95 -1.34
C THR A 238 14.98 26.25 -0.67
N ALA A 239 13.82 26.80 -1.06
CA ALA A 239 13.27 28.01 -0.42
C ALA A 239 12.84 27.76 1.04
N GLU A 240 12.37 26.55 1.35
CA GLU A 240 12.10 26.13 2.73
C GLU A 240 13.39 26.03 3.56
N LEU A 241 14.47 25.51 2.98
CA LEU A 241 15.79 25.43 3.61
C LEU A 241 16.39 26.83 3.88
N ASP A 242 16.27 27.77 2.93
CA ASP A 242 16.69 29.17 3.14
C ASP A 242 15.93 29.80 4.33
N SER A 243 14.61 29.65 4.32
CA SER A 243 13.75 30.15 5.39
C SER A 243 14.08 29.49 6.74
N ALA A 244 14.48 28.21 6.74
CA ALA A 244 14.91 27.50 7.93
C ALA A 244 16.28 27.97 8.44
N ALA A 245 17.24 28.19 7.54
CA ALA A 245 18.56 28.71 7.86
C ALA A 245 18.46 30.08 8.54
N ASP A 246 17.61 30.98 8.03
CA ASP A 246 17.38 32.30 8.63
C ASP A 246 16.83 32.20 10.06
N ARG A 247 15.84 31.31 10.28
CA ARG A 247 15.29 31.08 11.63
C ARG A 247 16.34 30.52 12.58
N MET A 248 17.19 29.61 12.10
CA MET A 248 18.24 28.99 12.90
C MET A 248 19.36 29.97 13.23
N ALA A 249 19.75 30.83 12.30
CA ALA A 249 20.74 31.88 12.55
C ALA A 249 20.28 32.86 13.64
N VAL A 250 19.00 33.24 13.64
CA VAL A 250 18.41 34.09 14.71
C VAL A 250 18.45 33.37 16.06
N ALA A 251 18.09 32.09 16.11
CA ALA A 251 18.13 31.30 17.33
C ALA A 251 19.55 31.14 17.87
N ASP A 252 20.52 30.81 17.01
CA ASP A 252 21.92 30.63 17.37
C ASP A 252 22.56 31.92 17.90
N ALA A 253 22.26 33.06 17.28
CA ALA A 253 22.69 34.38 17.76
C ALA A 253 22.14 34.69 19.16
N ALA A 254 20.87 34.36 19.42
CA ALA A 254 20.26 34.53 20.74
C ALA A 254 20.92 33.64 21.81
N VAL A 255 21.21 32.38 21.47
CA VAL A 255 21.91 31.44 22.36
C VAL A 255 23.34 31.91 22.67
N ALA A 256 24.07 32.38 21.65
CA ALA A 256 25.42 32.91 21.82
C ALA A 256 25.45 34.15 22.72
N ALA A 257 24.50 35.07 22.54
CA ALA A 257 24.37 36.27 23.36
C ALA A 257 24.08 35.94 24.85
N GLU A 258 23.21 34.96 25.10
CA GLU A 258 22.90 34.51 26.46
C GLU A 258 24.11 33.83 27.14
N ARG A 259 24.87 33.01 26.40
CA ARG A 259 26.11 32.42 26.91
C ARG A 259 27.15 33.47 27.27
N ALA A 260 27.32 34.50 26.42
CA ALA A 260 28.24 35.60 26.68
C ALA A 260 27.84 36.41 27.93
N ARG A 261 26.53 36.65 28.13
CA ARG A 261 26.01 37.32 29.33
C ARG A 261 26.30 36.53 30.61
N ARG A 262 26.08 35.21 30.59
CA ARG A 262 26.37 34.34 31.74
C ARG A 262 27.86 34.30 32.09
N ALA A 263 28.72 34.16 31.09
CA ALA A 263 30.17 34.18 31.29
C ALA A 263 30.67 35.52 31.88
N ALA A 264 30.07 36.65 31.47
CA ALA A 264 30.39 37.97 32.03
C ALA A 264 29.95 38.13 33.49
N LEU A 265 28.83 37.52 33.89
CA LEU A 265 28.35 37.52 35.28
C LEU A 265 29.20 36.62 36.18
N GLU A 266 29.71 35.50 35.67
CA GLU A 266 30.55 34.55 36.42
C GLU A 266 32.02 35.00 36.53
N GLY A 267 32.53 35.79 35.58
CA GLY A 267 33.89 36.35 35.59
C GLY A 267 34.08 37.61 36.44
N GLY A 268 33.00 38.20 36.97
CA GLY A 268 33.02 39.43 37.78
C GLY A 268 33.18 39.21 39.30
N THR A 269 33.34 37.97 39.74
CA THR A 269 33.50 37.57 41.16
C THR A 269 34.87 36.95 41.45
N SER A 270 35.94 37.69 41.20
CA SER A 270 37.28 37.45 41.77
C SER A 270 37.91 38.76 42.22
#